data_AF-A0A6I0Z9Y7-F1
#
_entry.id   AF-A0A6I0Z9Y7-F1
#
_cell.length_a   1.000
_cell.length_b   1.000
_cell.length_c   1.000
_cell.angle_alpha   90.00
_cell.angle_beta   90.00
_cell.angle_gamma   90.00
#
_symmetry.space_group_name_H-M   'P 1'
#
loop_
_entity.id
_entity.type
_entity.pdbx_description
1 polymer ?
#
loop_
_entity_poly.entity_id
_entity_poly.type
_entity_poly.pdbx_seq_one_letter_code
_entity_poly.pdbx_strand_id
1 'polypeptide(L)'
;MAFYIKVTKEVADRLHLTDIRNRTADGNVLLWQADVARFPGDTVFERAKEAGGVCLTPQAAKEEIDGTDHPVEVFTPASWGEDNTESSEGTDSTETAGEGGAS
;
A
#
# COMPACT_ATOMS: atom_id res chain seq x y z
N MET A 1 8.00 21.97 8.58
CA MET A 1 8.59 20.70 9.04
C MET A 1 8.05 19.60 8.15
N ALA A 2 8.91 18.75 7.57
CA ALA A 2 8.46 17.63 6.73
C ALA A 2 8.28 16.37 7.59
N PHE A 3 7.25 15.58 7.29
CA PHE A 3 6.95 14.31 7.94
C PHE A 3 6.92 13.18 6.92
N TYR A 4 7.25 11.98 7.38
CA TYR A 4 6.92 10.73 6.69
C TYR A 4 5.65 10.16 7.31
N ILE A 5 4.83 9.45 6.54
CA ILE A 5 3.62 8.83 7.06
C ILE A 5 3.80 7.32 6.99
N LYS A 6 3.92 6.67 8.13
CA LYS A 6 3.90 5.21 8.19
C LYS A 6 2.46 4.75 8.01
N VAL A 7 2.24 3.80 7.12
CA VAL A 7 0.95 3.13 6.88
C VAL A 7 1.15 1.63 6.77
N THR A 8 0.08 0.86 6.90
CA THR A 8 0.13 -0.57 6.59
C THR A 8 0.51 -0.81 5.13
N LYS A 9 1.15 -1.95 4.84
CA LYS A 9 1.39 -2.36 3.45
C LYS A 9 0.11 -2.39 2.62
N GLU A 10 -0.98 -2.84 3.21
CA GLU A 10 -2.28 -2.95 2.54
C GLU A 10 -2.84 -1.58 2.10
N VAL A 11 -2.66 -0.53 2.91
CA VAL A 11 -2.98 0.84 2.52
C VAL A 11 -2.09 1.26 1.36
N ALA A 12 -0.77 1.08 1.45
CA ALA A 12 0.17 1.47 0.41
C ALA A 12 -0.04 0.74 -0.93
N ASP A 13 -0.44 -0.54 -0.91
CA ASP A 13 -0.73 -1.33 -2.10
C ASP A 13 -1.92 -0.77 -2.87
N ARG A 14 -2.99 -0.41 -2.16
CA ARG A 14 -4.16 0.26 -2.77
C ARG A 14 -3.86 1.67 -3.29
N LEU A 15 -2.75 2.26 -2.86
CA LEU A 15 -2.25 3.52 -3.42
C LEU A 15 -1.31 3.31 -4.60
N HIS A 16 -0.94 2.07 -4.88
CA HIS A 16 0.11 1.72 -5.83
C HIS A 16 1.45 2.40 -5.50
N LEU A 17 1.72 2.58 -4.20
CA LEU A 17 2.92 3.27 -3.71
C LEU A 17 3.97 2.31 -3.13
N THR A 18 3.60 1.07 -2.83
CA THR A 18 4.47 0.11 -2.14
C THR A 18 5.80 -0.15 -2.84
N ASP A 19 5.83 -0.12 -4.17
CA ASP A 19 7.05 -0.39 -4.95
C ASP A 19 7.94 0.85 -5.12
N ILE A 20 7.42 2.05 -4.85
CA ILE A 20 8.12 3.33 -5.06
C ILE A 20 8.38 4.09 -3.75
N ARG A 21 8.15 3.44 -2.61
CA ARG A 21 8.35 3.99 -1.26
C ARG A 21 9.20 3.07 -0.42
N ASN A 22 9.83 3.65 0.60
CA ASN A 22 10.65 2.90 1.53
C ASN A 22 9.77 2.04 2.43
N ARG A 23 10.21 0.80 2.66
CA ARG A 23 9.62 -0.09 3.66
C ARG A 23 10.33 0.06 5.00
N THR A 24 9.56 -0.12 6.05
CA THR A 24 10.05 -0.24 7.43
C THR A 24 10.43 -1.70 7.70
N ALA A 25 11.23 -1.95 8.73
CA ALA A 25 11.69 -3.29 9.10
C ALA A 25 10.55 -4.25 9.47
N ASP A 26 9.44 -3.72 9.98
CA ASP A 26 8.21 -4.46 10.30
C ASP A 26 7.27 -4.67 9.10
N GLY A 27 7.70 -4.30 7.88
CA GLY A 27 6.98 -4.58 6.64
C GLY A 27 5.93 -3.54 6.23
N ASN A 28 5.82 -2.45 6.99
CA ASN A 28 4.98 -1.28 6.67
C ASN A 28 5.68 -0.35 5.67
N VAL A 29 5.01 0.72 5.25
CA VAL A 29 5.49 1.61 4.17
C VAL A 29 5.49 3.07 4.63
N LEU A 30 6.52 3.82 4.25
CA LEU A 30 6.66 5.25 4.53
C LEU A 30 6.26 6.09 3.31
N LEU A 31 5.12 6.76 3.41
CA LEU A 31 4.61 7.69 2.40
C LEU A 31 5.15 9.11 2.59
N TRP A 32 5.15 9.88 1.51
CA TRP A 32 5.39 11.32 1.54
C TRP A 32 4.11 12.08 1.86
N GLN A 33 4.26 13.31 2.37
CA GLN A 33 3.10 14.18 2.66
C GLN A 33 2.21 14.44 1.43
N ALA A 34 2.81 14.47 0.23
CA ALA A 34 2.07 14.64 -1.02
C ALA A 34 1.16 13.43 -1.33
N ASP A 35 1.57 12.22 -0.97
CA ASP A 35 0.82 10.99 -1.23
C ASP A 35 -0.50 10.96 -0.43
N VAL A 36 -0.47 11.55 0.77
CA VAL A 36 -1.65 11.64 1.65
C VAL A 36 -2.45 12.93 1.44
N ALA A 37 -2.03 13.81 0.53
CA ALA A 37 -2.70 15.10 0.31
C ALA A 37 -4.14 14.96 -0.23
N ARG A 38 -4.47 13.79 -0.80
CA ARG A 38 -5.80 13.47 -1.32
C ARG A 38 -6.82 13.03 -0.26
N PHE A 39 -6.37 12.74 0.97
CA PHE A 39 -7.28 12.40 2.06
C PHE A 39 -7.88 13.66 2.68
N PRO A 40 -9.11 13.58 3.25
CA PRO A 40 -9.71 14.70 3.94
C PRO A 40 -8.90 15.10 5.18
N GLY A 41 -9.02 16.36 5.58
CA GLY A 41 -8.31 16.93 6.74
C GLY A 41 -7.56 18.22 6.40
N ASP A 42 -7.49 19.12 7.37
CA ASP A 42 -6.82 20.42 7.23
C ASP A 42 -5.32 20.31 7.46
N THR A 43 -4.91 19.34 8.29
CA THR A 43 -3.51 19.08 8.63
C THR A 43 -3.00 17.74 8.09
N VAL A 44 -1.68 17.60 7.93
CA VAL A 44 -1.06 16.31 7.58
C VAL A 44 -1.38 15.21 8.60
N PHE A 45 -1.55 15.57 9.87
CA PHE A 45 -1.86 14.63 10.94
C PHE A 45 -3.26 14.06 10.79
N GLU A 46 -4.25 14.88 10.44
CA GLU A 46 -5.61 14.42 10.15
C GLU A 46 -5.62 13.52 8.93
N ARG A 47 -4.97 13.94 7.83
CA ARG A 47 -4.89 13.13 6.61
C ARG A 47 -4.19 11.79 6.81
N ALA A 48 -3.14 11.77 7.64
CA ALA A 48 -2.46 10.53 8.02
C ALA A 48 -3.41 9.59 8.78
N LYS A 49 -4.18 10.12 9.76
CA LYS A 49 -5.18 9.34 10.50
C LYS A 49 -6.27 8.77 9.59
N GLU A 50 -6.74 9.53 8.62
CA GLU A 50 -7.73 9.06 7.64
C GLU A 50 -7.20 7.90 6.79
N ALA A 51 -5.90 7.86 6.52
CA ALA A 51 -5.23 6.73 5.88
C ALA A 51 -4.88 5.58 6.85
N GLY A 52 -5.20 5.70 8.14
CA GLY A 52 -4.80 4.74 9.19
C GLY A 52 -3.30 4.80 9.55
N GLY A 53 -2.62 5.87 9.14
CA GLY A 53 -1.19 6.07 9.32
C GLY A 53 -0.82 7.05 10.43
N VAL A 54 0.48 7.10 10.72
CA VAL A 54 1.08 7.97 11.74
C VAL A 54 2.20 8.82 11.14
N CYS A 55 2.20 10.12 11.47
CA CYS A 55 3.28 11.02 11.08
C CYS A 55 4.54 10.77 11.91
N LEU A 56 5.66 10.55 11.22
CA LEU A 56 6.98 10.35 11.80
C LEU A 56 7.88 11.51 11.43
N THR A 57 8.73 11.91 12.38
CA THR A 57 9.87 12.77 12.09
C THR A 57 10.86 12.03 11.19
N PRO A 58 11.76 12.73 10.48
CA PRO A 58 12.80 12.07 9.69
C PRO A 58 13.66 11.08 10.49
N GLN A 59 13.93 11.39 11.76
CA GLN A 59 14.69 10.53 12.66
C GLN A 59 13.90 9.25 12.97
N ALA A 60 12.64 9.37 13.39
CA ALA A 60 11.79 8.21 13.69
C ALA A 60 11.57 7.34 12.43
N ALA A 61 11.38 7.95 11.27
CA ALA A 61 11.27 7.23 10.01
C ALA A 61 12.53 6.43 9.67
N LYS A 62 13.73 6.97 9.98
CA LYS A 62 14.98 6.23 9.84
C LYS A 62 15.05 5.04 10.81
N GLU A 63 14.68 5.23 12.07
CA GLU A 63 14.64 4.15 13.06
C GLU A 63 13.68 3.03 12.66
N GLU A 64 12.55 3.37 12.05
CA GLU A 64 11.60 2.40 11.50
C GLU A 64 12.16 1.60 10.31
N ILE A 65 12.98 2.23 9.45
CA ILE A 65 13.66 1.54 8.35
C ILE A 65 14.76 0.62 8.87
N ASP A 66 15.60 1.13 9.78
CA ASP A 66 16.74 0.39 10.32
C ASP A 66 16.30 -0.75 11.26
N GLY A 67 15.10 -0.63 11.84
CA GLY A 67 14.54 -1.54 12.84
C GLY A 67 14.66 -0.97 14.25
N THR A 68 13.56 -1.04 15.01
CA THR A 68 13.47 -0.52 16.40
C THR A 68 12.77 -1.55 17.29
N ASP A 69 13.09 -1.56 18.58
CA ASP A 69 12.44 -2.42 19.59
C ASP A 69 10.96 -2.04 19.81
N HIS A 70 10.58 -0.81 19.45
CA HIS A 70 9.25 -0.26 19.66
C HIS A 70 8.70 0.37 18.38
N PRO A 71 8.36 -0.43 17.36
CA PRO A 71 7.84 0.09 16.11
C PRO A 71 6.48 0.75 16.31
N VAL A 72 6.26 1.87 15.61
CA VAL A 72 5.00 2.62 15.71
C VAL A 72 3.86 1.83 15.06
N GLU A 73 2.81 1.54 15.83
CA GLU A 73 1.65 0.80 15.33
C GLU A 73 0.80 1.64 14.38
N VAL A 74 0.31 0.98 13.31
CA VAL A 74 -0.56 1.55 12.28
C VAL A 74 -1.64 0.53 11.94
N PHE A 75 -2.78 0.97 11.40
CA PHE A 75 -3.90 0.08 11.08
C PHE A 75 -4.46 0.38 9.69
N THR A 76 -5.11 -0.60 9.07
CA THR A 76 -5.88 -0.34 7.84
C THR A 76 -7.31 0.02 8.25
N PRO A 77 -7.82 1.22 7.90
CA PRO A 77 -9.19 1.58 8.24
C PRO A 77 -10.19 0.69 7.51
N ALA A 78 -11.30 0.33 8.17
CA ALA A 78 -12.34 -0.55 7.60
C ALA A 78 -12.96 0.00 6.31
N SER A 79 -12.93 1.32 6.08
CA SER A 79 -13.37 1.93 4.82
C SER A 79 -12.53 1.51 3.60
N TRP A 80 -11.37 0.90 3.80
CA TRP A 80 -10.57 0.26 2.76
C TRP A 80 -10.87 -1.24 2.61
N GLY A 81 -11.63 -1.81 3.54
CA GLY A 81 -12.11 -3.19 3.51
C GLY A 81 -13.48 -3.27 2.87
N GLU A 82 -13.51 -3.39 1.55
CA GLU A 82 -14.12 -4.47 0.76
C GLU A 82 -14.05 -4.03 -0.71
N ASP A 83 -13.00 -4.44 -1.43
CA ASP A 83 -13.11 -4.62 -2.89
C ASP A 83 -12.62 -6.02 -3.20
N ASN A 84 -13.62 -6.85 -3.49
CA ASN A 84 -13.54 -8.24 -3.86
C ASN A 84 -12.87 -8.38 -5.24
N THR A 85 -11.74 -9.08 -5.27
CA THR A 85 -11.38 -10.00 -6.37
C THR A 85 -11.15 -9.36 -7.75
N GLU A 86 -9.90 -9.05 -8.08
CA GLU A 86 -9.42 -9.39 -9.43
C GLU A 86 -8.92 -10.84 -9.38
N SER A 87 -9.87 -11.76 -9.53
CA SER A 87 -9.63 -13.08 -10.09
C SER A 87 -8.83 -12.86 -11.36
N SER A 88 -7.61 -13.38 -11.43
CA SER A 88 -6.97 -13.63 -12.71
C SER A 88 -7.89 -14.59 -13.47
N GLU A 89 -8.67 -14.04 -14.39
CA GLU A 89 -9.56 -14.78 -15.28
C GLU A 89 -8.76 -15.89 -15.96
N GLY A 90 -9.21 -17.13 -15.75
CA GLY A 90 -8.80 -18.23 -16.60
C GLY A 90 -9.38 -17.98 -17.98
N THR A 91 -8.51 -17.64 -18.94
CA THR A 91 -8.86 -17.78 -20.35
C THR A 91 -8.32 -19.10 -20.86
N ASP A 92 -9.23 -20.05 -20.93
CA ASP A 92 -9.28 -21.18 -21.85
C ASP A 92 -8.48 -20.92 -23.13
N SER A 93 -7.46 -21.74 -23.37
CA SER A 93 -6.90 -21.95 -24.70
C SER A 93 -7.25 -23.37 -25.11
N THR A 94 -8.49 -23.57 -25.55
CA THR A 94 -8.84 -24.69 -26.42
C THR A 94 -8.17 -24.46 -27.77
N GLU A 95 -7.01 -25.08 -27.99
CA GLU A 95 -6.46 -25.25 -29.33
C GLU A 95 -7.32 -26.25 -30.10
N THR A 96 -8.21 -25.71 -30.91
CA THR A 96 -8.83 -26.42 -32.03
C THR A 96 -7.80 -26.52 -33.16
N ALA A 97 -7.30 -27.73 -33.44
CA ALA A 97 -6.67 -28.03 -34.71
C ALA A 97 -7.58 -28.99 -35.49
N GLY A 98 -8.35 -28.42 -36.41
CA GLY A 98 -9.05 -29.15 -37.46
C GLY A 98 -8.20 -29.33 -38.71
N GLU A 99 -8.78 -30.10 -39.63
CA GLU A 99 -8.33 -30.42 -41.01
C GLU A 99 -7.27 -31.53 -41.13
N GLY A 100 -7.41 -32.58 -41.95
CA GLY A 100 -8.41 -32.92 -42.97
C GLY A 100 -7.80 -33.91 -43.98
N GLY A 101 -8.64 -34.71 -44.65
CA GLY A 101 -8.33 -35.43 -45.91
C GLY A 101 -7.79 -36.87 -45.75
N ALA A 102 -8.52 -37.93 -46.06
CA ALA A 102 -9.09 -38.41 -47.34
C ALA A 102 -8.14 -39.37 -48.10
N SER A 103 -8.73 -40.55 -48.39
CA SER A 103 -8.29 -41.67 -49.26
C SER A 103 -7.37 -42.74 -48.68
#